data_AF-A0A097F2C0-F1
#
_entry.id   AF-A0A097F2C0-F1
#
_cell.length_a   1.000
_cell.length_b   1.000
_cell.length_c   1.000
_cell.angle_alpha   90.00
_cell.angle_beta   90.00
_cell.angle_gamma   90.00
#
_symmetry.space_group_name_H-M   'P 1'
#
loop_
_entity.id
_entity.type
_entity.pdbx_description
1 polymer ?
#
loop_
_entity_poly.entity_id
_entity_poly.type
_entity_poly.pdbx_seq_one_letter_code
_entity_poly.pdbx_strand_id
1 'polypeptide(L)'
;NDPELAKIVRTVPVGKRRFEAVHAYCTKISICKPDEPNENGEDAPPSQPGHGGCGRLQPAIRREALKLFSVNKQQKHDEEDDTKAQQDK
;
A
#
# COMPACT_ATOMS: atom_id res chain seq x y z
N ASN A 1 8.73 -5.13 6.87
CA ASN A 1 9.78 -4.15 6.53
C ASN A 1 10.21 -4.30 5.08
N ASP A 2 10.03 -3.27 4.26
CA ASP A 2 10.49 -3.25 2.87
C ASP A 2 11.95 -2.75 2.80
N PRO A 3 12.92 -3.60 2.37
CA PRO A 3 14.33 -3.23 2.37
C PRO A 3 14.68 -2.12 1.38
N GLU A 4 13.97 -2.04 0.25
CA GLU A 4 14.27 -1.03 -0.78
C GLU A 4 13.74 0.34 -0.38
N LEU A 5 12.53 0.38 0.22
CA LEU A 5 12.03 1.61 0.84
C LEU A 5 12.97 2.10 1.95
N ALA A 6 13.46 1.20 2.81
CA ALA A 6 14.41 1.55 3.86
C ALA A 6 15.73 2.10 3.30
N LYS A 7 16.24 1.52 2.20
CA LYS A 7 17.42 2.01 1.49
C LYS A 7 17.21 3.41 0.93
N ILE A 8 16.06 3.68 0.30
CA ILE A 8 15.72 5.02 -0.22
C ILE A 8 15.71 6.04 0.92
N VAL A 9 15.04 5.74 2.03
CA VAL A 9 14.94 6.65 3.18
C VAL A 9 16.30 6.94 3.81
N ARG A 10 17.17 5.92 3.90
CA ARG A 10 18.53 6.05 4.47
C ARG A 10 19.49 6.83 3.56
N THR A 11 19.41 6.60 2.25
CA THR A 11 20.38 7.16 1.29
C THR A 11 19.99 8.54 0.75
N VAL A 12 18.68 8.85 0.67
CA VAL A 12 18.21 10.14 0.16
C VAL A 12 18.05 11.15 1.31
N PRO A 13 18.75 12.30 1.26
CA PRO A 13 18.65 13.33 2.28
C PRO A 13 17.22 13.87 2.45
N VAL A 14 16.90 14.33 3.67
CA VAL A 14 15.59 14.88 4.02
C VAL A 14 15.32 16.11 3.14
N GLY A 15 14.17 16.15 2.47
CA GLY A 15 13.78 17.27 1.60
C GLY A 15 12.95 16.81 0.41
N LYS A 16 12.81 17.67 -0.60
CA LYS A 16 11.97 17.41 -1.79
C LYS A 16 12.34 16.08 -2.50
N ARG A 17 13.64 15.78 -2.58
CA ARG A 17 14.14 14.58 -3.26
C ARG A 17 13.73 13.27 -2.59
N ARG A 18 13.58 13.24 -1.25
CA ARG A 18 13.15 12.02 -0.56
C ARG A 18 11.69 11.70 -0.86
N PHE A 19 10.83 12.70 -0.87
CA PHE A 19 9.42 12.51 -1.21
C PHE A 19 9.29 11.97 -2.64
N GLU A 20 9.99 12.58 -3.61
CA GLU A 20 9.97 12.12 -5.01
C GLU A 20 10.44 10.67 -5.15
N ALA A 21 11.53 10.30 -4.48
CA ALA A 21 12.08 8.95 -4.53
C ALA A 21 11.13 7.91 -3.89
N VAL A 22 10.58 8.22 -2.71
CA VAL A 22 9.60 7.35 -2.04
C VAL A 22 8.33 7.22 -2.88
N HIS A 23 7.81 8.33 -3.42
CA HIS A 23 6.63 8.32 -4.27
C HIS A 23 6.83 7.49 -5.55
N ALA A 24 7.98 7.65 -6.23
CA ALA A 24 8.31 6.87 -7.43
C ALA A 24 8.41 5.36 -7.16
N TYR A 25 8.78 4.97 -5.94
CA TYR A 25 8.79 3.59 -5.49
C TYR A 25 7.36 3.09 -5.16
N CYS A 26 6.64 3.79 -4.28
CA CYS A 26 5.34 3.38 -3.77
C CYS A 26 4.23 3.36 -4.84
N THR A 27 4.30 4.19 -5.87
CA THR A 27 3.33 4.18 -6.99
C THR A 27 3.27 2.86 -7.76
N LYS A 28 4.31 2.03 -7.66
CA LYS A 28 4.37 0.71 -8.29
C LYS A 28 3.81 -0.40 -7.39
N ILE A 29 3.59 -0.11 -6.12
CA ILE A 29 3.08 -1.07 -5.12
C ILE A 29 1.56 -0.98 -5.11
N SER A 30 0.89 -1.98 -5.67
CA SER A 30 -0.57 -2.03 -5.76
C SER A 30 -1.24 -2.83 -4.65
N ILE A 31 -0.49 -3.42 -3.71
CA ILE A 31 -1.02 -4.22 -2.60
C ILE A 31 -0.40 -3.71 -1.30
N CYS A 32 -1.23 -3.46 -0.29
CA CYS A 32 -0.75 -3.21 1.07
C CYS A 32 -0.31 -4.54 1.70
N LYS A 33 0.98 -4.88 1.59
CA LYS A 33 1.51 -6.19 2.00
C LYS A 33 1.25 -6.44 3.50
N PRO A 34 0.51 -7.49 3.89
CA PRO A 34 0.33 -7.85 5.29
C PRO A 34 1.62 -8.37 5.90
N ASP A 35 1.71 -8.38 7.22
CA ASP A 35 2.85 -8.99 7.90
C ASP A 35 2.85 -10.51 7.72
N GLU A 36 4.02 -11.07 7.46
CA GLU A 36 4.19 -12.53 7.35
C GLU A 36 4.11 -13.15 8.76
N PRO A 37 3.45 -14.31 8.92
CA PRO A 37 3.40 -14.99 10.21
C PRO A 37 4.81 -15.41 10.62
N ASN A 38 5.10 -15.37 11.94
CA ASN A 38 6.38 -15.82 12.48
C ASN A 38 6.60 -17.32 12.17
N GLU A 39 7.64 -17.66 11.41
CA GLU A 39 7.99 -19.05 11.10
C GLU A 39 8.57 -19.83 12.32
N ASN A 40 8.97 -19.13 13.39
CA ASN A 40 9.64 -19.72 14.56
C ASN A 40 8.69 -20.17 15.69
N GLY A 41 7.37 -20.19 15.45
CA GLY A 41 6.35 -20.53 16.44
C GLY A 41 5.91 -19.35 17.31
N GLU A 42 4.74 -19.46 17.93
CA GLU A 42 4.06 -18.38 18.70
C GLU A 42 4.87 -17.85 19.90
N ASP A 43 5.80 -18.64 20.45
CA ASP A 43 6.61 -18.28 21.61
C ASP A 43 7.94 -17.58 21.28
N ALA A 44 8.31 -17.46 20.00
CA ALA A 44 9.53 -16.77 19.61
C ALA A 44 9.27 -15.28 19.37
N PRO A 45 10.09 -14.35 19.92
CA PRO A 45 9.94 -12.94 19.61
C PRO A 45 10.11 -12.72 18.10
N PRO A 46 9.24 -11.90 17.48
CA PRO A 46 9.32 -11.66 16.04
C PRO A 46 10.70 -11.12 15.67
N SER A 47 11.31 -11.70 14.64
CA SER A 47 12.63 -11.30 14.14
C SER A 47 12.67 -9.81 13.77
N GLN A 48 11.53 -9.27 13.30
CA GLN A 48 11.32 -7.84 13.14
C GLN A 48 9.87 -7.48 13.48
N PRO A 49 9.63 -6.31 14.12
CA PRO A 49 8.28 -5.82 14.28
C PRO A 49 7.61 -5.64 12.91
N GLY A 50 6.39 -6.17 12.82
CA GLY A 50 5.51 -5.98 11.68
C GLY A 50 5.19 -4.49 11.45
N HIS A 51 4.81 -4.17 10.22
CA HIS A 51 4.42 -2.81 9.83
C HIS A 51 2.90 -2.63 9.69
N GLY A 52 2.10 -3.67 9.96
CA GLY A 52 0.65 -3.59 10.09
C GLY A 52 -0.12 -3.51 8.77
N GLY A 53 0.40 -4.10 7.70
CA GLY A 53 -0.30 -4.07 6.40
C GLY A 53 -1.62 -4.86 6.40
N CYS A 54 -2.56 -4.43 5.55
CA CYS A 54 -3.95 -4.90 5.57
C CYS A 54 -4.37 -5.81 4.41
N GLY A 55 -3.47 -6.16 3.49
CA GLY A 55 -3.73 -7.05 2.35
C GLY A 55 -4.53 -6.43 1.20
N ARG A 56 -5.16 -5.25 1.38
CA ARG A 56 -6.02 -4.64 0.36
C ARG A 56 -5.24 -4.09 -0.83
N LEU A 57 -5.85 -4.20 -2.01
CA LEU A 57 -5.40 -3.53 -3.22
C LEU A 57 -5.46 -2.01 -3.06
N GLN A 58 -4.39 -1.34 -3.47
CA GLN A 58 -4.30 0.11 -3.52
C GLN A 58 -4.85 0.60 -4.87
N PRO A 59 -5.82 1.54 -4.87
CA PRO A 59 -6.38 2.08 -6.11
C PRO A 59 -5.38 2.96 -6.86
N ALA A 60 -5.57 3.07 -8.18
CA ALA A 60 -4.89 4.10 -8.95
C ALA A 60 -5.62 5.44 -8.77
N ILE A 61 -4.94 6.43 -8.19
CA ILE A 61 -5.48 7.77 -7.98
C ILE A 61 -5.28 8.62 -9.24
N ARG A 62 -6.37 9.22 -9.76
CA ARG A 62 -6.36 10.14 -10.89
C ARG A 62 -6.90 11.50 -10.47
N ARG A 63 -6.33 12.59 -10.97
CA ARG A 63 -6.80 13.95 -10.71
C ARG A 63 -7.43 14.53 -11.96
N GLU A 64 -8.69 14.95 -11.87
CA GLU A 64 -9.36 15.74 -12.91
C GLU A 64 -9.88 17.03 -12.28
N ALA A 65 -9.39 18.17 -12.79
CA ALA A 65 -9.62 19.49 -12.17
C ALA A 65 -9.32 19.47 -10.65
N LEU A 66 -10.32 19.78 -9.83
CA LEU A 66 -10.24 19.81 -8.37
C LEU A 66 -10.72 18.51 -7.69
N LYS A 67 -10.97 17.45 -8.47
CA LYS A 67 -11.45 16.15 -7.96
C LYS A 67 -10.36 15.08 -8.09
N LEU A 68 -10.31 14.19 -7.10
CA LEU A 68 -9.52 12.97 -7.15
C LEU A 68 -10.46 11.78 -7.33
N PHE A 69 -10.10 10.89 -8.25
CA PHE A 69 -10.84 9.68 -8.59
C PHE A 69 -9.99 8.46 -8.24
N SER A 70 -10.64 7.46 -7.66
CA SER A 70 -10.05 6.17 -7.32
C SER A 70 -10.46 5.15 -8.39
N VAL A 71 -9.47 4.52 -9.04
CA VAL A 71 -9.72 3.44 -10.01
C VAL A 71 -9.20 2.12 -9.43
N ASN A 72 -10.12 1.26 -8.98
CA ASN A 72 -9.80 -0.10 -8.58
C ASN A 72 -9.67 -0.99 -9.83
N LYS A 73 -8.55 -1.68 -9.99
CA LYS A 73 -8.47 -2.77 -10.96
C LYS A 73 -9.29 -3.93 -10.38
N GLN A 74 -10.48 -4.18 -10.92
CA GLN A 74 -11.30 -5.33 -10.52
C GLN A 74 -10.47 -6.60 -10.69
N GLN A 75 -10.17 -7.30 -9.59
CA GLN A 75 -9.83 -8.70 -9.67
C GLN A 75 -11.10 -9.43 -10.09
N LYS A 76 -11.10 -10.00 -11.29
CA LYS A 76 -12.12 -11.00 -11.62
C LYS A 76 -11.94 -12.15 -10.63
N HIS A 77 -13.07 -12.58 -10.02
CA HIS A 77 -13.28 -13.69 -9.07
C HIS A 77 -13.35 -13.24 -7.60
N ASP A 78 -14.42 -13.45 -6.84
CA ASP A 78 -15.75 -14.03 -7.07
C ASP A 78 -16.73 -13.48 -6.02
N GLU A 79 -18.00 -13.36 -6.42
CA GLU A 79 -19.26 -13.40 -5.65
C GLU A 79 -19.45 -12.64 -4.31
N GLU A 80 -20.54 -11.84 -4.30
CA GLU A 80 -21.30 -11.32 -3.14
C GLU A 80 -20.70 -10.19 -2.28
N ASP A 81 -20.83 -8.93 -2.73
CA ASP A 81 -21.51 -7.84 -1.98
C ASP A 81 -21.55 -6.57 -2.86
N ASP A 82 -22.29 -6.64 -3.97
CA ASP A 82 -22.67 -5.45 -4.74
C ASP A 82 -23.95 -4.89 -4.08
N THR A 83 -23.81 -3.85 -3.25
CA THR A 83 -24.74 -2.69 -3.17
C THR A 83 -24.41 -1.78 -1.97
N LYS A 84 -23.45 -0.87 -2.13
CA LYS A 84 -23.61 0.54 -1.71
C LYS A 84 -22.37 1.37 -2.02
N ALA A 85 -22.50 2.24 -3.01
CA ALA A 85 -22.31 3.70 -2.84
C ALA A 85 -22.13 4.37 -4.21
N GLN A 86 -23.19 4.40 -4.99
CA GLN A 86 -23.42 5.51 -5.89
C GLN A 86 -24.74 6.14 -5.50
N GLN A 87 -24.67 7.34 -4.93
CA GLN A 87 -25.63 8.45 -5.07
C GLN A 87 -25.23 9.54 -4.07
N ASP A 88 -24.62 10.61 -4.57
CA ASP A 88 -24.88 11.93 -4.03
C ASP A 88 -25.19 12.84 -5.22
N LYS A 89 -26.22 13.66 -5.03
CA LYS A 89 -27.00 14.39 -6.04
C LYS A 89 -26.23 15.54 -6.70
#